data_AF-A0A0F9F238-F1
#
_entry.id   AF-A0A0F9F238-F1
#
_cell.length_a   1.000
_cell.length_b   1.000
_cell.length_c   1.000
_cell.angle_alpha   90.00
_cell.angle_beta   90.00
_cell.angle_gamma   90.00
#
_symmetry.space_group_name_H-M   'P 1'
#
loop_
_entity.id
_entity.type
_entity.pdbx_description
1 polymer ?
#
loop_
_entity_poly.entity_id
_entity_poly.type
_entity_poly.pdbx_seq_one_letter_code
_entity_poly.pdbx_strand_id
1 'polypeptide(L)'
;MAITLEQRRFTSKIEADFGALFPQENISEDVRRARCFTGLVLTTKSGAPYPDLLKFVVDGSGDLGLDGIYYNKATRVLYFVQTKLRTSAKGFTEEEANKLIRGVKKLLAGDLKGANKKIVDLNPEIQLALDDINTRVQLLIACSSDASLGDSVKDILKEFCEEVNDFDEVFSYKYLGLKEVYSPARLFNRNASVTATIVFDDFCRIKKPQDCLLGIVSGEQIAKIVETHGDRIFDQNVRLTLQSSEVNEGILDTSKKRPESFFYFNNGLTAICSNFKAPPNAAESKSFEASELSIVNGAQTAGMLARAKFEKADLSKLKIPFRLISLAEAPAGFDESVTRANNSQNSLSSLDFVSLDPRQELIRNELVSRGYNYNVKRGGLRNQNLETIEVRDAAVALACKRSVNLTAQAKRYVSGLWQDTESSAYQEIFPENISGDEVLTAWKLYNVCQKEISRHRVDFPETASVVTHGEKFIAHVAFRLDSKPGADLDKARLAKKAVKETVRSYKKRKLSNPAYDFRNVKLLNEMAAEILSK
;
A
#
# COMPACT_ATOMS: atom_id res chain seq x y z
N MET A 1 -2.77 17.04 -41.31
CA MET A 1 -1.56 17.67 -40.70
C MET A 1 -0.47 16.62 -40.61
N ALA A 2 0.75 16.93 -41.03
CA ALA A 2 1.87 16.01 -41.00
C ALA A 2 2.30 15.73 -39.55
N ILE A 3 2.59 14.45 -39.25
CA ILE A 3 3.18 14.00 -37.97
C ILE A 3 4.47 14.81 -37.72
N THR A 4 4.61 15.40 -36.53
CA THR A 4 5.80 16.18 -36.20
C THR A 4 7.05 15.31 -36.20
N LEU A 5 8.23 15.90 -36.44
CA LEU A 5 9.50 15.15 -36.43
C LEU A 5 9.74 14.44 -35.07
N GLU A 6 9.30 15.07 -33.97
CA GLU A 6 9.37 14.49 -32.62
C GLU A 6 8.46 13.27 -32.46
N GLN A 7 7.23 13.33 -32.98
CA GLN A 7 6.31 12.19 -32.94
C GLN A 7 6.80 11.00 -33.79
N ARG A 8 7.46 11.26 -34.93
CA ARG A 8 8.11 10.19 -35.72
C ARG A 8 9.26 9.55 -34.95
N ARG A 9 10.15 10.36 -34.37
CA ARG A 9 11.26 9.87 -33.53
C ARG A 9 10.75 9.08 -32.33
N PHE A 10 9.69 9.57 -31.68
CA PHE A 10 9.01 8.88 -30.58
C PHE A 10 8.51 7.50 -31.01
N THR A 11 7.77 7.43 -32.11
CA THR A 11 7.18 6.19 -32.62
C THR A 11 8.26 5.16 -32.99
N SER A 12 9.31 5.58 -33.68
CA SER A 12 10.43 4.68 -34.01
C SER A 12 11.17 4.20 -32.76
N LYS A 13 11.29 5.04 -31.72
CA LYS A 13 11.98 4.69 -30.47
C LYS A 13 11.17 3.69 -29.62
N ILE A 14 9.85 3.89 -29.48
CA ILE A 14 9.00 2.93 -28.76
C ILE A 14 8.97 1.56 -29.45
N GLU A 15 9.02 1.54 -30.79
CA GLU A 15 9.11 0.29 -31.56
C GLU A 15 10.45 -0.40 -31.34
N ALA A 16 11.56 0.34 -31.33
CA ALA A 16 12.86 -0.22 -31.02
C ALA A 16 12.93 -0.81 -29.60
N ASP A 17 12.33 -0.13 -28.61
CA ASP A 17 12.46 -0.51 -27.20
C ASP A 17 11.47 -1.61 -26.77
N PHE A 18 10.26 -1.65 -27.35
CA PHE A 18 9.18 -2.56 -26.94
C PHE A 18 8.70 -3.49 -28.05
N GLY A 19 9.08 -3.26 -29.30
CA GLY A 19 8.56 -4.02 -30.44
C GLY A 19 8.86 -5.51 -30.40
N ALA A 20 9.92 -5.94 -29.70
CA ALA A 20 10.25 -7.35 -29.50
C ALA A 20 9.25 -8.07 -28.58
N LEU A 21 8.60 -7.35 -27.66
CA LEU A 21 7.57 -7.93 -26.77
C LEU A 21 6.25 -8.16 -27.51
N PHE A 22 5.94 -7.33 -28.51
CA PHE A 22 4.69 -7.39 -29.27
C PHE A 22 4.99 -7.80 -30.71
N PRO A 23 5.19 -9.11 -30.98
CA PRO A 23 5.44 -9.59 -32.34
C PRO A 23 4.26 -9.25 -33.24
N GLN A 24 4.56 -8.97 -34.51
CA GLN A 24 3.59 -8.51 -35.51
C GLN A 24 2.66 -9.63 -35.99
N GLU A 25 2.87 -10.86 -35.52
CA GLU A 25 2.01 -12.00 -35.82
C GLU A 25 0.59 -11.71 -35.33
N ASN A 26 -0.33 -11.55 -36.29
CA ASN A 26 -1.78 -11.35 -36.10
C ASN A 26 -2.27 -9.97 -35.64
N ILE A 27 -1.45 -8.92 -35.68
CA ILE A 27 -1.89 -7.55 -35.35
C ILE A 27 -1.39 -6.51 -36.35
N SER A 28 -2.19 -5.47 -36.60
CA SER A 28 -1.78 -4.35 -37.44
C SER A 28 -0.63 -3.56 -36.80
N GLU A 29 0.15 -2.86 -37.63
CA GLU A 29 1.25 -2.02 -37.18
C GLU A 29 0.79 -0.93 -36.21
N ASP A 30 -0.39 -0.37 -36.42
CA ASP A 30 -0.99 0.64 -35.53
C ASP A 30 -1.34 0.07 -34.15
N VAL A 31 -1.91 -1.14 -34.10
CA VAL A 31 -2.20 -1.83 -32.83
C VAL A 31 -0.91 -2.19 -32.10
N ARG A 32 0.11 -2.64 -32.84
CA ARG A 32 1.44 -2.92 -32.28
C ARG A 32 2.05 -1.66 -31.66
N ARG A 33 2.01 -0.53 -32.36
CA ARG A 33 2.49 0.77 -31.86
C ARG A 33 1.74 1.24 -30.62
N ALA A 34 0.41 1.08 -30.60
CA ALA A 34 -0.41 1.41 -29.44
C ALA A 34 0.03 0.60 -28.21
N ARG A 35 0.22 -0.72 -28.36
CA ARG A 35 0.69 -1.60 -27.27
C ARG A 35 2.10 -1.26 -26.80
N CYS A 36 3.02 -0.94 -27.71
CA CYS A 36 4.35 -0.44 -27.35
C CYS A 36 4.27 0.85 -26.54
N PHE A 37 3.36 1.76 -26.91
CA PHE A 37 3.14 3.01 -26.19
C PHE A 37 2.57 2.76 -24.77
N THR A 38 1.59 1.86 -24.64
CA THR A 38 1.10 1.42 -23.33
C THR A 38 2.21 0.81 -22.48
N GLY A 39 3.06 -0.03 -23.08
CA GLY A 39 4.20 -0.64 -22.42
C GLY A 39 5.22 0.38 -21.87
N LEU A 40 5.50 1.43 -22.65
CA LEU A 40 6.32 2.55 -22.20
C LEU A 40 5.74 3.24 -20.97
N VAL A 41 4.44 3.55 -21.00
CA VAL A 41 3.75 4.25 -19.91
C VAL A 41 3.74 3.39 -18.65
N LEU A 42 3.37 2.11 -18.77
CA LEU A 42 3.38 1.16 -17.66
C LEU A 42 4.77 1.09 -17.02
N THR A 43 5.83 0.96 -17.81
CA THR A 43 7.16 0.81 -17.22
C THR A 43 7.67 2.12 -16.60
N THR A 44 7.50 3.25 -17.28
CA THR A 44 8.12 4.53 -16.86
C THR A 44 7.31 5.29 -15.83
N LYS A 45 6.01 5.02 -15.70
CA LYS A 45 5.10 5.77 -14.80
C LYS A 45 4.48 4.92 -13.71
N SER A 46 4.32 3.62 -13.95
CA SER A 46 3.79 2.69 -12.94
C SER A 46 4.84 1.74 -12.35
N GLY A 47 6.03 1.63 -12.96
CA GLY A 47 7.08 0.72 -12.52
C GLY A 47 6.82 -0.74 -12.88
N ALA A 48 6.01 -1.00 -13.91
CA ALA A 48 5.74 -2.38 -14.35
C ALA A 48 7.03 -3.06 -14.83
N PRO A 49 7.31 -4.31 -14.41
CA PRO A 49 8.51 -5.02 -14.83
C PRO A 49 8.42 -5.35 -16.32
N TYR A 50 9.46 -5.00 -17.07
CA TYR A 50 9.48 -5.20 -18.53
C TYR A 50 9.25 -6.66 -18.96
N PRO A 51 9.84 -7.70 -18.33
CA PRO A 51 9.64 -9.09 -18.75
C PRO A 51 8.17 -9.53 -18.76
N ASP A 52 7.38 -9.01 -17.82
CA ASP A 52 5.97 -9.39 -17.64
C ASP A 52 5.00 -8.40 -18.27
N LEU A 53 5.49 -7.40 -18.99
CA LEU A 53 4.70 -6.30 -19.53
C LEU A 53 3.53 -6.76 -20.42
N LEU A 54 3.71 -7.89 -21.13
CA LEU A 54 2.68 -8.50 -21.96
C LEU A 54 1.41 -8.89 -21.18
N LYS A 55 1.57 -9.24 -19.90
CA LYS A 55 0.48 -9.55 -18.97
C LYS A 55 -0.35 -8.30 -18.66
N PHE A 56 0.32 -7.16 -18.49
CA PHE A 56 -0.28 -5.91 -18.03
C PHE A 56 -0.88 -5.06 -19.14
N VAL A 57 -0.47 -5.26 -20.40
CA VAL A 57 -1.09 -4.61 -21.57
C VAL A 57 -2.34 -5.39 -21.99
N VAL A 58 -3.50 -4.82 -21.70
CA VAL A 58 -4.83 -5.44 -21.91
C VAL A 58 -5.57 -4.94 -23.15
N ASP A 59 -4.95 -4.03 -23.92
CA ASP A 59 -5.48 -3.48 -25.19
C ASP A 59 -5.97 -4.57 -26.18
N GLY A 60 -7.23 -4.44 -26.61
CA GLY A 60 -7.89 -5.33 -27.56
C GLY A 60 -9.42 -5.36 -27.43
N SER A 61 -10.06 -6.29 -28.16
CA SER A 61 -11.51 -6.51 -28.00
C SER A 61 -11.83 -6.94 -26.57
N GLY A 62 -12.81 -6.30 -25.92
CA GLY A 62 -13.17 -6.55 -24.52
C GLY A 62 -12.23 -5.91 -23.49
N ASP A 63 -11.48 -4.88 -23.87
CA ASP A 63 -10.58 -4.09 -23.01
C ASP A 63 -11.29 -3.25 -21.93
N LEU A 64 -12.62 -3.16 -21.98
CA LEU A 64 -13.44 -2.28 -21.15
C LEU A 64 -13.05 -0.79 -21.21
N GLY A 65 -12.27 -0.37 -22.22
CA GLY A 65 -11.72 0.99 -22.32
C GLY A 65 -10.38 1.20 -21.62
N LEU A 66 -9.70 0.14 -21.20
CA LEU A 66 -8.38 0.19 -20.56
C LEU A 66 -7.33 -0.41 -21.48
N ASP A 67 -6.18 0.23 -21.65
CA ASP A 67 -5.10 -0.33 -22.46
C ASP A 67 -4.10 -1.11 -21.59
N GLY A 68 -3.98 -0.72 -20.32
CA GLY A 68 -3.08 -1.36 -19.36
C GLY A 68 -3.61 -1.37 -17.94
N ILE A 69 -3.29 -2.42 -17.19
CA ILE A 69 -3.61 -2.54 -15.76
C ILE A 69 -2.39 -3.09 -15.04
N TYR A 70 -1.92 -2.41 -14.00
CA TYR A 70 -0.81 -2.88 -13.19
C TYR A 70 -0.98 -2.47 -11.72
N TYR A 71 -0.83 -3.42 -10.81
CA TYR A 71 -0.75 -3.15 -9.39
C TYR A 71 0.71 -3.14 -8.95
N ASN A 72 1.24 -1.95 -8.65
CA ASN A 72 2.56 -1.84 -8.07
C ASN A 72 2.48 -2.18 -6.58
N LYS A 73 2.94 -3.37 -6.21
CA LYS A 73 2.93 -3.87 -4.83
C LYS A 73 3.85 -3.06 -3.91
N ALA A 74 4.90 -2.44 -4.44
CA ALA A 74 5.87 -1.67 -3.65
C ALA A 74 5.30 -0.31 -3.23
N THR A 75 4.68 0.40 -4.17
CA THR A 75 4.07 1.71 -3.92
C THR A 75 2.62 1.64 -3.46
N ARG A 76 1.99 0.45 -3.57
CA ARG A 76 0.55 0.19 -3.36
C ARG A 76 -0.32 1.11 -4.21
N VAL A 77 0.04 1.23 -5.48
CA VAL A 77 -0.76 1.97 -6.44
C VAL A 77 -1.26 1.02 -7.51
N LEU A 78 -2.58 0.91 -7.63
CA LEU A 78 -3.25 0.25 -8.73
C LEU A 78 -3.43 1.25 -9.87
N TYR A 79 -2.79 0.98 -10.99
CA TYR A 79 -2.80 1.82 -12.17
C TYR A 79 -3.80 1.28 -13.19
N PHE A 80 -4.75 2.13 -13.56
CA PHE A 80 -5.60 1.94 -14.74
C PHE A 80 -5.10 2.88 -15.83
N VAL A 81 -4.57 2.31 -16.91
CA VAL A 81 -3.88 3.06 -17.95
C VAL A 81 -4.71 3.10 -19.21
N GLN A 82 -4.88 4.30 -19.76
CA GLN A 82 -5.37 4.49 -21.12
C GLN A 82 -4.42 5.37 -21.91
N THR A 83 -4.08 4.91 -23.11
CA THR A 83 -3.10 5.49 -24.00
C THR A 83 -3.73 5.86 -25.33
N LYS A 84 -3.34 7.02 -25.88
CA LYS A 84 -3.76 7.46 -27.21
C LYS A 84 -2.57 7.88 -28.04
N LEU A 85 -2.21 7.02 -28.98
CA LEU A 85 -1.25 7.33 -30.02
C LEU A 85 -1.98 8.07 -31.14
N ARG A 86 -1.84 9.40 -31.18
CA ARG A 86 -2.49 10.28 -32.16
C ARG A 86 -1.45 10.92 -33.08
N THR A 87 -1.80 10.98 -34.36
CA THR A 87 -1.06 11.72 -35.41
C THR A 87 -1.57 13.16 -35.59
N SER A 88 -2.71 13.49 -34.97
CA SER A 88 -3.32 14.82 -34.95
C SER A 88 -3.13 15.50 -33.60
N ALA A 89 -3.16 16.84 -33.55
CA ALA A 89 -3.12 17.64 -32.32
C ALA A 89 -4.39 17.56 -31.44
N LYS A 90 -5.20 16.49 -31.57
CA LYS A 90 -6.37 16.26 -30.71
C LYS A 90 -5.93 15.63 -29.39
N GLY A 91 -6.45 16.13 -28.28
CA GLY A 91 -6.26 15.54 -26.97
C GLY A 91 -7.19 14.35 -26.70
N PHE A 92 -7.26 13.96 -25.43
CA PHE A 92 -8.20 12.96 -24.92
C PHE A 92 -9.62 13.51 -24.93
N THR A 93 -10.60 12.73 -25.40
CA THR A 93 -11.99 13.20 -25.60
C THR A 93 -12.93 12.77 -24.46
N GLU A 94 -14.11 13.39 -24.38
CA GLU A 94 -15.15 13.03 -23.41
C GLU A 94 -15.66 11.58 -23.59
N GLU A 95 -15.79 11.12 -24.83
CA GLU A 95 -16.18 9.74 -25.13
C GLU A 95 -15.15 8.74 -24.58
N GLU A 96 -13.85 9.05 -24.70
CA GLU A 96 -12.77 8.24 -24.17
C GLU A 96 -12.77 8.23 -22.64
N ALA A 97 -12.96 9.39 -22.01
CA ALA A 97 -13.08 9.50 -20.56
C ALA A 97 -14.26 8.69 -20.00
N ASN A 98 -15.43 8.77 -20.65
CA ASN A 98 -16.59 8.00 -20.24
C ASN A 98 -16.37 6.49 -20.42
N LYS A 99 -15.69 6.06 -21.51
CA LYS A 99 -15.34 4.65 -21.72
C LYS A 99 -14.40 4.16 -20.61
N LEU A 100 -13.38 4.94 -20.26
CA LEU A 100 -12.44 4.66 -19.16
C LEU A 100 -13.16 4.48 -17.84
N ILE A 101 -13.95 5.48 -17.44
CA ILE A 101 -14.69 5.50 -16.17
C ILE A 101 -15.62 4.29 -16.10
N ARG A 102 -16.34 3.98 -17.18
CA ARG A 102 -17.22 2.81 -17.24
C ARG A 102 -16.45 1.50 -17.02
N GLY A 103 -15.27 1.36 -17.62
CA GLY A 103 -14.41 0.20 -17.42
C GLY A 103 -13.92 0.06 -15.99
N VAL A 104 -13.45 1.15 -15.41
CA VAL A 104 -13.00 1.20 -14.01
C VAL A 104 -14.16 0.85 -13.07
N LYS A 105 -15.34 1.48 -13.21
CA LYS A 105 -16.53 1.18 -12.39
C LYS A 105 -16.92 -0.31 -12.44
N LYS A 106 -16.81 -0.96 -13.60
CA LYS A 106 -17.03 -2.40 -13.74
C LYS A 106 -16.04 -3.23 -12.93
N LEU A 107 -14.75 -2.91 -13.03
CA LEU A 107 -13.71 -3.63 -12.28
C LEU A 107 -13.85 -3.44 -10.78
N LEU A 108 -14.22 -2.24 -10.32
CA LEU A 108 -14.51 -1.97 -8.91
C LEU A 108 -15.71 -2.76 -8.39
N ALA A 109 -16.71 -3.00 -9.23
CA ALA A 109 -17.87 -3.82 -8.89
C ALA A 109 -17.64 -5.34 -9.05
N GLY A 110 -16.47 -5.76 -9.53
CA GLY A 110 -16.19 -7.16 -9.89
C GLY A 110 -16.97 -7.66 -11.10
N ASP A 111 -17.57 -6.77 -11.91
CA ASP A 111 -18.31 -7.13 -13.13
C ASP A 111 -17.36 -7.33 -14.31
N LEU A 112 -16.96 -8.58 -14.55
CA LEU A 112 -16.11 -8.97 -15.68
C LEU A 112 -16.90 -9.26 -16.97
N LYS A 113 -18.20 -8.95 -17.04
CA LYS A 113 -18.99 -9.24 -18.23
C LYS A 113 -18.50 -8.44 -19.43
N GLY A 114 -18.03 -9.17 -20.45
CA GLY A 114 -17.45 -8.60 -21.67
C GLY A 114 -15.97 -8.23 -21.56
N ALA A 115 -15.30 -8.57 -20.45
CA ALA A 115 -13.87 -8.40 -20.29
C ALA A 115 -13.09 -9.46 -21.09
N ASN A 116 -11.93 -9.08 -21.61
CA ASN A 116 -11.04 -10.02 -22.27
C ASN A 116 -10.29 -10.92 -21.28
N LYS A 117 -9.67 -11.99 -21.80
CA LYS A 117 -8.95 -12.97 -20.97
C LYS A 117 -7.86 -12.35 -20.09
N LYS A 118 -7.15 -11.33 -20.57
CA LYS A 118 -6.07 -10.69 -19.80
C LYS A 118 -6.59 -9.96 -18.56
N ILE A 119 -7.72 -9.26 -18.69
CA ILE A 119 -8.38 -8.61 -17.55
C ILE A 119 -8.89 -9.66 -16.56
N VAL A 120 -9.47 -10.76 -17.05
CA VAL A 120 -9.92 -11.87 -16.20
C VAL A 120 -8.75 -12.50 -15.43
N ASP A 121 -7.62 -12.75 -16.10
CA ASP A 121 -6.41 -13.32 -15.51
C ASP A 121 -5.76 -12.36 -14.48
N LEU A 122 -5.90 -11.04 -14.66
CA LEU A 122 -5.44 -10.02 -13.71
C LEU A 122 -6.43 -9.77 -12.57
N ASN A 123 -7.69 -10.17 -12.70
CA ASN A 123 -8.72 -9.86 -11.71
C ASN A 123 -8.36 -10.29 -10.28
N PRO A 124 -7.76 -11.46 -10.01
CA PRO A 124 -7.30 -11.80 -8.66
C PRO A 124 -6.33 -10.78 -8.07
N GLU A 125 -5.39 -10.26 -8.86
CA GLU A 125 -4.45 -9.21 -8.42
C GLU A 125 -5.17 -7.86 -8.24
N ILE A 126 -6.14 -7.54 -9.09
CA ILE A 126 -6.96 -6.33 -8.96
C ILE A 126 -7.80 -6.39 -7.67
N GLN A 127 -8.49 -7.51 -7.40
CA GLN A 127 -9.29 -7.67 -6.19
C GLN A 127 -8.41 -7.64 -4.95
N LEU A 128 -7.24 -8.30 -4.95
CA LEU A 128 -6.27 -8.19 -3.86
C LEU A 128 -5.82 -6.74 -3.62
N ALA A 129 -5.60 -5.97 -4.69
CA ALA A 129 -5.25 -4.56 -4.59
C ALA A 129 -6.40 -3.73 -4.01
N LEU A 130 -7.64 -3.96 -4.46
CA LEU A 130 -8.85 -3.26 -3.99
C LEU A 130 -9.23 -3.64 -2.55
N ASP A 131 -8.94 -4.87 -2.13
CA ASP A 131 -9.11 -5.36 -0.76
C ASP A 131 -8.07 -4.76 0.19
N ASP A 132 -6.88 -4.40 -0.30
CA ASP A 132 -5.85 -3.72 0.48
C ASP A 132 -6.26 -2.27 0.76
N ILE A 133 -6.40 -2.01 2.04
CA ILE A 133 -6.81 -0.76 2.63
C ILE A 133 -5.95 0.46 2.30
N ASN A 134 -4.68 0.23 1.95
CA ASN A 134 -3.71 1.28 1.68
C ASN A 134 -3.45 1.47 0.19
N THR A 135 -4.13 0.70 -0.67
CA THR A 135 -4.00 0.84 -2.10
C THR A 135 -4.63 2.15 -2.56
N ARG A 136 -3.86 2.94 -3.29
CA ARG A 136 -4.38 4.05 -4.10
C ARG A 136 -4.70 3.56 -5.49
N VAL A 137 -5.67 4.20 -6.12
CA VAL A 137 -5.99 3.97 -7.52
C VAL A 137 -5.60 5.20 -8.31
N GLN A 138 -4.79 5.02 -9.35
CA GLN A 138 -4.40 6.11 -10.25
C GLN A 138 -4.82 5.81 -11.68
N LEU A 139 -5.66 6.69 -12.24
CA LEU A 139 -5.97 6.71 -13.66
C LEU A 139 -4.83 7.41 -14.40
N LEU A 140 -4.07 6.67 -15.21
CA LEU A 140 -3.02 7.25 -16.06
C LEU A 140 -3.55 7.40 -17.48
N ILE A 141 -3.67 8.64 -17.92
CA ILE A 141 -4.10 8.97 -19.28
C ILE A 141 -2.87 9.53 -20.00
N ALA A 142 -2.41 8.83 -21.04
CA ALA A 142 -1.23 9.24 -21.79
C ALA A 142 -1.56 9.48 -23.26
N CYS A 143 -1.15 10.63 -23.79
CA CYS A 143 -1.35 11.01 -25.19
C CYS A 143 -0.02 11.33 -25.86
N SER A 144 0.16 10.90 -27.11
CA SER A 144 1.35 11.24 -27.92
C SER A 144 1.27 12.64 -28.55
N SER A 145 0.35 13.48 -28.09
CA SER A 145 0.17 14.87 -28.54
C SER A 145 0.46 15.84 -27.40
N ASP A 146 0.88 17.05 -27.71
CA ASP A 146 1.05 18.15 -26.74
C ASP A 146 -0.26 18.84 -26.35
N ALA A 147 -1.41 18.36 -26.82
CA ALA A 147 -2.70 18.89 -26.44
C ALA A 147 -2.96 18.67 -24.94
N SER A 148 -3.36 19.72 -24.25
CA SER A 148 -3.86 19.63 -22.87
C SER A 148 -5.24 18.95 -22.83
N LEU A 149 -5.63 18.46 -21.65
CA LEU A 149 -7.02 18.08 -21.41
C LEU A 149 -7.94 19.30 -21.57
N GLY A 150 -9.03 19.14 -22.33
CA GLY A 150 -10.12 20.11 -22.35
C GLY A 150 -10.82 20.18 -20.99
N ASP A 151 -11.39 21.33 -20.65
CA ASP A 151 -11.97 21.56 -19.32
C ASP A 151 -13.14 20.62 -19.02
N SER A 152 -14.00 20.35 -20.00
CA SER A 152 -15.10 19.37 -19.85
C SER A 152 -14.62 17.97 -19.48
N VAL A 153 -13.49 17.54 -20.04
CA VAL A 153 -12.89 16.22 -19.74
C VAL A 153 -12.28 16.20 -18.34
N LYS A 154 -11.67 17.31 -17.90
CA LYS A 154 -11.17 17.44 -16.53
C LYS A 154 -12.30 17.36 -15.52
N ASP A 155 -13.43 18.01 -15.81
CA ASP A 155 -14.61 17.99 -14.94
C ASP A 155 -15.16 16.58 -14.81
N ILE A 156 -15.34 15.84 -15.91
CA ILE A 156 -15.78 14.43 -15.90
C ILE A 156 -14.87 13.54 -15.04
N LEU A 157 -13.54 13.66 -15.21
CA LEU A 157 -12.58 12.86 -14.45
C LEU A 157 -12.52 13.24 -12.98
N LYS A 158 -12.66 14.54 -12.68
CA LYS A 158 -12.67 15.08 -11.32
C LYS A 158 -13.94 14.65 -10.58
N GLU A 159 -15.10 14.82 -11.20
CA GLU A 159 -16.39 14.35 -10.66
C GLU A 159 -16.36 12.86 -10.36
N PHE A 160 -15.80 12.03 -11.26
CA PHE A 160 -15.63 10.61 -10.98
C PHE A 160 -14.71 10.34 -9.78
N CYS A 161 -13.57 11.03 -9.69
CA CYS A 161 -12.67 10.85 -8.54
C CYS A 161 -13.34 11.29 -7.24
N GLU A 162 -14.09 12.40 -7.25
CA GLU A 162 -14.84 12.90 -6.09
C GLU A 162 -16.00 11.98 -5.69
N GLU A 163 -16.74 11.42 -6.66
CA GLU A 163 -17.81 10.43 -6.44
C GLU A 163 -17.28 9.19 -5.70
N VAL A 164 -16.06 8.76 -6.02
CA VAL A 164 -15.45 7.57 -5.41
C VAL A 164 -14.66 7.89 -4.13
N ASN A 165 -14.16 9.12 -3.97
CA ASN A 165 -13.38 9.58 -2.81
C ASN A 165 -14.23 10.22 -1.70
N ASP A 166 -15.25 9.52 -1.21
CA ASP A 166 -16.22 10.07 -0.24
C ASP A 166 -15.58 10.55 1.10
N PHE A 167 -14.44 9.97 1.50
CA PHE A 167 -13.75 10.31 2.77
C PHE A 167 -12.21 10.44 2.71
N ASP A 168 -11.54 9.74 1.78
CA ASP A 168 -10.07 9.74 1.64
C ASP A 168 -9.72 9.91 0.14
N GLU A 169 -8.64 10.65 -0.21
CA GLU A 169 -8.12 10.74 -1.59
C GLU A 169 -7.44 9.41 -2.02
N VAL A 170 -8.26 8.43 -2.39
CA VAL A 170 -7.82 7.09 -2.84
C VAL A 170 -7.64 7.08 -4.36
N PHE A 171 -8.56 7.70 -5.08
CA PHE A 171 -8.58 7.80 -6.53
C PHE A 171 -7.99 9.14 -6.98
N SER A 172 -7.08 9.07 -7.94
CA SER A 172 -6.57 10.26 -8.62
C SER A 172 -6.44 9.99 -10.11
N TYR A 173 -6.41 11.05 -10.92
CA TYR A 173 -6.03 10.93 -12.32
C TYR A 173 -4.78 11.74 -12.61
N LYS A 174 -4.00 11.28 -13.59
CA LYS A 174 -2.84 12.00 -14.10
C LYS A 174 -2.83 11.94 -15.62
N TYR A 175 -2.78 13.12 -16.23
CA TYR A 175 -2.61 13.27 -17.66
C TYR A 175 -1.15 13.46 -18.02
N LEU A 176 -0.70 12.78 -19.08
CA LEU A 176 0.66 12.82 -19.58
C LEU A 176 0.61 13.10 -21.09
N GLY A 177 1.06 14.27 -21.49
CA GLY A 177 1.31 14.59 -22.89
C GLY A 177 2.66 14.05 -23.37
N LEU A 178 2.99 14.35 -24.63
CA LEU A 178 4.19 13.82 -25.27
C LEU A 178 5.46 14.14 -24.48
N LYS A 179 5.62 15.36 -23.96
CA LYS A 179 6.80 15.74 -23.17
C LYS A 179 6.93 15.01 -21.85
N GLU A 180 5.83 14.73 -21.15
CA GLU A 180 5.90 13.96 -19.90
C GLU A 180 6.20 12.49 -20.13
N VAL A 181 5.74 11.91 -21.26
CA VAL A 181 5.99 10.51 -21.61
C VAL A 181 7.35 10.32 -22.29
N TYR A 182 7.77 11.29 -23.11
CA TYR A 182 9.02 11.31 -23.87
C TYR A 182 10.02 12.29 -23.25
N SER A 183 10.80 11.80 -22.29
CA SER A 183 12.04 12.46 -21.88
C SER A 183 13.21 11.66 -22.46
N PRO A 184 14.04 12.24 -23.35
CA PRO A 184 15.20 11.57 -23.95
C PRO A 184 16.17 10.97 -22.91
N ALA A 185 16.15 11.47 -21.67
CA ALA A 185 16.97 11.00 -20.56
C ALA A 185 16.42 9.76 -19.82
N ARG A 186 15.20 9.27 -20.13
CA ARG A 186 14.50 8.23 -19.34
C ARG A 186 14.19 6.93 -20.07
N LEU A 187 14.50 6.81 -21.35
CA LEU A 187 14.22 5.60 -22.15
C LEU A 187 15.38 4.59 -22.05
N PHE A 188 15.17 3.58 -21.19
CA PHE A 188 15.74 2.23 -21.22
C PHE A 188 17.17 2.06 -21.72
N ASN A 189 18.11 2.07 -20.78
CA ASN A 189 19.19 1.10 -20.79
C ASN A 189 18.86 0.03 -19.75
N ARG A 190 18.55 -1.19 -20.18
CA ARG A 190 18.27 -2.35 -19.31
C ARG A 190 19.47 -2.78 -18.45
N ASN A 191 20.67 -2.33 -18.81
CA ASN A 191 21.92 -2.51 -18.08
C ASN A 191 22.45 -1.19 -17.48
N ALA A 192 21.65 -0.11 -17.44
CA ALA A 192 22.11 1.12 -16.80
C ALA A 192 22.09 0.92 -15.29
N SER A 193 23.28 0.72 -14.75
CA SER A 193 23.63 0.99 -13.36
C SER A 193 22.83 2.17 -12.81
N VAL A 194 22.17 2.00 -11.66
CA VAL A 194 21.57 3.14 -10.96
C VAL A 194 22.70 4.05 -10.50
N THR A 195 22.87 5.18 -11.16
CA THR A 195 23.84 6.20 -10.75
C THR A 195 23.08 7.35 -10.10
N ALA A 196 23.45 7.68 -8.87
CA ALA A 196 22.83 8.77 -8.12
C ALA A 196 23.88 9.56 -7.34
N THR A 197 23.71 10.87 -7.31
CA THR A 197 24.48 11.75 -6.44
C THR A 197 23.86 11.76 -5.05
N ILE A 198 24.66 11.40 -4.05
CA ILE A 198 24.30 11.45 -2.63
C ILE A 198 25.02 12.63 -1.99
N VAL A 199 24.25 13.61 -1.54
CA VAL A 199 24.72 14.74 -0.75
C VAL A 199 24.45 14.45 0.72
N PHE A 200 25.51 14.50 1.53
CA PHE A 200 25.45 14.37 2.98
C PHE A 200 25.40 15.75 3.64
N ASP A 201 24.66 15.89 4.73
CA ASP A 201 24.78 17.06 5.61
C ASP A 201 26.05 16.98 6.43
N ASP A 202 26.37 15.77 6.91
CA ASP A 202 27.61 15.42 7.59
C ASP A 202 27.89 13.93 7.40
N PHE A 203 29.15 13.53 7.40
CA PHE A 203 29.53 12.12 7.21
C PHE A 203 30.89 11.80 7.82
N CYS A 204 31.08 10.54 8.19
CA CYS A 204 32.37 9.92 8.43
C CYS A 204 32.66 8.88 7.33
N ARG A 205 33.95 8.70 7.00
CA ARG A 205 34.41 7.72 6.02
C ARG A 205 35.27 6.65 6.69
N ILE A 206 34.86 5.40 6.51
CA ILE A 206 35.60 4.22 6.95
C ILE A 206 36.21 3.59 5.70
N LYS A 207 37.54 3.64 5.57
CA LYS A 207 38.22 3.15 4.37
C LYS A 207 38.41 1.62 4.32
N LYS A 208 38.37 0.94 5.48
CA LYS A 208 38.65 -0.50 5.61
C LYS A 208 37.71 -1.15 6.62
N PRO A 209 37.32 -2.45 6.46
CA PRO A 209 37.75 -3.37 5.40
C PRO A 209 37.14 -3.07 4.02
N GLN A 210 36.00 -2.38 3.97
CA GLN A 210 35.37 -1.89 2.75
C GLN A 210 35.12 -0.40 2.89
N ASP A 211 35.32 0.36 1.80
CA ASP A 211 35.12 1.80 1.81
C ASP A 211 33.65 2.13 2.02
N CYS A 212 33.36 2.91 3.06
CA CYS A 212 32.01 3.15 3.54
C CYS A 212 31.87 4.60 3.99
N LEU A 213 30.80 5.25 3.54
CA LEU A 213 30.36 6.55 4.07
C LEU A 213 29.19 6.31 5.02
N LEU A 214 29.27 6.86 6.22
CA LEU A 214 28.18 6.86 7.19
C LEU A 214 27.88 8.30 7.55
N GLY A 215 26.66 8.76 7.33
CA GLY A 215 26.31 10.15 7.54
C GLY A 215 24.83 10.42 7.53
N ILE A 216 24.48 11.69 7.38
CA ILE A 216 23.09 12.16 7.37
C ILE A 216 22.74 12.66 5.97
N VAL A 217 21.58 12.24 5.45
CA VAL A 217 21.03 12.71 4.18
C VAL A 217 19.62 13.26 4.38
N SER A 218 19.16 14.10 3.44
CA SER A 218 17.77 14.59 3.47
C SER A 218 16.77 13.55 2.96
N GLY A 219 15.58 13.53 3.56
CA GLY A 219 14.48 12.68 3.10
C GLY A 219 14.00 13.03 1.70
N GLU A 220 14.06 14.31 1.32
CA GLU A 220 13.72 14.77 -0.01
C GLU A 220 14.63 14.17 -1.08
N GLN A 221 15.94 14.07 -0.82
CA GLN A 221 16.89 13.43 -1.73
C GLN A 221 16.55 11.95 -1.93
N ILE A 222 16.30 11.21 -0.85
CA ILE A 222 15.91 9.80 -0.93
C ILE A 222 14.62 9.62 -1.72
N ALA A 223 13.59 10.40 -1.42
CA ALA A 223 12.33 10.35 -2.13
C ALA A 223 12.51 10.63 -3.64
N LYS A 224 13.37 11.59 -4.01
CA LYS A 224 13.72 11.89 -5.40
C LYS A 224 14.46 10.76 -6.10
N ILE A 225 15.40 10.10 -5.41
CA ILE A 225 16.13 8.93 -5.94
C ILE A 225 15.13 7.80 -6.24
N VAL A 226 14.25 7.48 -5.30
CA VAL A 226 13.21 6.44 -5.48
C VAL A 226 12.24 6.81 -6.61
N GLU A 227 11.77 8.06 -6.66
CA GLU A 227 10.90 8.56 -7.73
C GLU A 227 11.55 8.48 -9.12
N THR A 228 12.88 8.66 -9.19
CA THR A 228 13.63 8.66 -10.45
C THR A 228 13.92 7.24 -10.94
N HIS A 229 14.32 6.35 -10.04
CA HIS A 229 14.82 5.03 -10.40
C HIS A 229 13.77 3.91 -10.25
N GLY A 230 12.70 4.14 -9.48
CA GLY A 230 11.64 3.18 -9.22
C GLY A 230 12.15 1.96 -8.47
N ASP A 231 11.60 0.78 -8.76
CA ASP A 231 11.93 -0.47 -8.07
C ASP A 231 13.40 -0.90 -8.25
N ARG A 232 14.08 -0.37 -9.28
CA ARG A 232 15.49 -0.68 -9.58
C ARG A 232 16.45 -0.32 -8.46
N ILE A 233 16.11 0.67 -7.64
CA ILE A 233 16.90 1.04 -6.46
C ILE A 233 16.84 -0.05 -5.38
N PHE A 234 15.97 -1.06 -5.51
CA PHE A 234 15.77 -2.16 -4.56
C PHE A 234 16.09 -3.54 -5.16
N ASP A 235 16.67 -3.63 -6.36
CA ASP A 235 16.84 -4.90 -7.09
C ASP A 235 17.65 -5.96 -6.30
N GLN A 236 18.60 -5.54 -5.45
CA GLN A 236 19.37 -6.46 -4.60
C GLN A 236 18.73 -6.69 -3.23
N ASN A 237 17.53 -6.17 -2.99
CA ASN A 237 16.78 -6.37 -1.75
C ASN A 237 15.89 -7.62 -1.84
N VAL A 238 16.36 -8.73 -1.27
CA VAL A 238 15.63 -10.02 -1.22
C VAL A 238 14.30 -9.96 -0.44
N ARG A 239 13.96 -8.83 0.20
CA ARG A 239 12.72 -8.60 0.95
C ARG A 239 11.62 -7.94 0.11
N LEU A 240 11.70 -7.96 -1.22
CA LEU A 240 10.67 -7.46 -2.15
C LEU A 240 9.34 -8.26 -2.14
N THR A 241 8.94 -8.75 -0.98
CA THR A 241 7.52 -8.94 -0.63
C THR A 241 7.20 -7.87 0.39
N LEU A 242 6.92 -6.64 -0.07
CA LEU A 242 6.42 -5.55 0.77
C LEU A 242 4.99 -5.87 1.23
N GLN A 243 4.86 -6.86 2.11
CA GLN A 243 3.62 -7.10 2.81
C GLN A 243 3.29 -5.89 3.68
N SER A 244 1.99 -5.59 3.73
CA SER A 244 1.46 -4.53 4.56
C SER A 244 1.82 -4.74 6.03
N SER A 245 2.65 -3.85 6.56
CA SER A 245 3.03 -3.87 7.97
C SER A 245 2.78 -2.52 8.60
N GLU A 246 2.43 -2.56 9.87
CA GLU A 246 2.14 -1.45 10.75
C GLU A 246 3.28 -0.41 10.80
N VAL A 247 4.50 -0.86 10.53
CA VAL A 247 5.73 -0.06 10.44
C VAL A 247 5.63 0.99 9.32
N ASN A 248 5.03 0.66 8.18
CA ASN A 248 4.99 1.57 7.02
C ASN A 248 4.12 2.80 7.31
N GLU A 249 2.98 2.62 7.98
CA GLU A 249 2.08 3.73 8.32
C GLU A 249 2.69 4.62 9.42
N GLY A 250 3.39 4.02 10.41
CA GLY A 250 4.13 4.81 11.40
C GLY A 250 5.24 5.69 10.79
N ILE A 251 5.96 5.16 9.80
CA ILE A 251 6.97 5.92 9.04
C ILE A 251 6.31 7.08 8.28
N LEU A 252 5.20 6.79 7.58
CA LEU A 252 4.48 7.81 6.81
C LEU A 252 3.92 8.92 7.71
N ASP A 253 3.30 8.56 8.84
CA ASP A 253 2.76 9.51 9.81
C ASP A 253 3.86 10.42 10.38
N THR A 254 4.98 9.81 10.78
CA THR A 254 6.14 10.56 11.28
C THR A 254 6.68 11.49 10.21
N SER A 255 6.81 11.02 8.97
CA SER A 255 7.34 11.85 7.86
C SER A 255 6.51 13.10 7.60
N LYS A 256 5.19 13.04 7.84
CA LYS A 256 4.26 14.16 7.60
C LYS A 256 4.09 15.06 8.81
N LYS A 257 3.89 14.47 9.99
CA LYS A 257 3.52 15.21 11.21
C LYS A 257 4.72 15.65 12.03
N ARG A 258 5.80 14.88 12.02
CA ARG A 258 6.99 15.10 12.87
C ARG A 258 8.30 14.92 12.08
N PRO A 259 8.50 15.62 10.94
CA PRO A 259 9.67 15.42 10.07
C PRO A 259 11.00 15.71 10.79
N GLU A 260 11.05 16.69 11.70
CA GLU A 260 12.24 17.01 12.49
C GLU A 260 12.63 15.89 13.48
N SER A 261 11.65 15.10 13.94
CA SER A 261 11.89 13.98 14.84
C SER A 261 12.22 12.67 14.10
N PHE A 262 12.10 12.65 12.77
CA PHE A 262 12.20 11.42 11.97
C PHE A 262 13.55 10.71 12.14
N PHE A 263 14.63 11.50 12.28
CA PHE A 263 15.98 11.01 12.53
C PHE A 263 16.06 10.11 13.78
N TYR A 264 15.30 10.42 14.83
CA TYR A 264 15.31 9.69 16.09
C TYR A 264 14.42 8.44 16.08
N PHE A 265 13.46 8.36 15.16
CA PHE A 265 12.47 7.28 15.11
C PHE A 265 12.74 6.24 14.02
N ASN A 266 13.70 6.50 13.12
CA ASN A 266 14.04 5.60 12.01
C ASN A 266 15.47 5.08 12.12
N ASN A 267 15.66 3.79 11.83
CA ASN A 267 16.96 3.12 11.86
C ASN A 267 17.90 3.54 10.70
N GLY A 268 17.43 4.40 9.79
CA GLY A 268 18.18 4.85 8.63
C GLY A 268 18.08 3.92 7.42
N LEU A 269 18.96 4.14 6.45
CA LEU A 269 19.06 3.36 5.22
C LEU A 269 20.48 2.84 5.05
N THR A 270 20.59 1.63 4.50
CA THR A 270 21.88 1.11 4.02
C THR A 270 21.77 0.82 2.53
N ALA A 271 22.71 1.37 1.77
CA ALA A 271 22.86 1.14 0.36
C ALA A 271 24.26 0.58 0.04
N ILE A 272 24.32 -0.27 -0.97
CA ILE A 272 25.55 -0.77 -1.59
C ILE A 272 25.67 -0.17 -2.98
N CYS A 273 26.90 -0.02 -3.45
CA CYS A 273 27.21 0.48 -4.78
C CYS A 273 28.50 -0.16 -5.29
N SER A 274 28.68 -0.23 -6.61
CA SER A 274 29.93 -0.70 -7.21
C SER A 274 31.12 0.16 -6.76
N ASN A 275 30.93 1.49 -6.74
CA ASN A 275 31.87 2.48 -6.24
C ASN A 275 31.16 3.82 -6.00
N PHE A 276 31.79 4.71 -5.23
CA PHE A 276 31.40 6.12 -5.11
C PHE A 276 32.60 7.06 -5.25
N LYS A 277 32.40 8.23 -5.87
CA LYS A 277 33.46 9.22 -6.08
C LYS A 277 32.99 10.62 -5.73
N ALA A 278 33.87 11.40 -5.10
CA ALA A 278 33.66 12.83 -4.93
C ALA A 278 33.92 13.58 -6.26
N PRO A 279 33.23 14.71 -6.53
CA PRO A 279 33.51 15.56 -7.67
C PRO A 279 34.98 15.99 -7.75
N PRO A 280 35.55 16.17 -8.97
CA PRO A 280 36.89 16.70 -9.14
C PRO A 280 37.04 18.05 -8.42
N ASN A 281 38.19 18.26 -7.76
CA ASN A 281 38.56 19.49 -7.03
C ASN A 281 37.79 19.81 -5.75
N ALA A 282 37.05 18.85 -5.16
CA ALA A 282 36.33 19.07 -3.92
C ALA A 282 36.87 18.18 -2.79
N ALA A 283 38.03 18.54 -2.24
CA ALA A 283 38.69 17.82 -1.13
C ALA A 283 37.80 17.71 0.13
N GLU A 284 36.83 18.62 0.28
CA GLU A 284 35.84 18.68 1.37
C GLU A 284 34.40 18.45 0.87
N SER A 285 34.22 17.82 -0.30
CA SER A 285 32.87 17.58 -0.83
C SER A 285 32.06 16.70 0.11
N LYS A 286 30.83 17.12 0.39
CA LYS A 286 29.80 16.26 0.97
C LYS A 286 28.96 15.55 -0.10
N SER A 287 29.30 15.72 -1.37
CA SER A 287 28.60 15.14 -2.52
C SER A 287 29.40 13.98 -3.08
N PHE A 288 28.74 12.85 -3.28
CA PHE A 288 29.33 11.62 -3.82
C PHE A 288 28.45 11.05 -4.91
N GLU A 289 29.01 10.82 -6.09
CA GLU A 289 28.33 10.08 -7.15
C GLU A 289 28.55 8.59 -6.92
N ALA A 290 27.46 7.85 -6.66
CA ALA A 290 27.45 6.41 -6.45
C ALA A 290 26.97 5.69 -7.71
N SER A 291 27.73 4.70 -8.17
CA SER A 291 27.40 3.89 -9.35
C SER A 291 26.84 2.52 -8.96
N GLU A 292 25.84 2.03 -9.68
CA GLU A 292 25.14 0.76 -9.34
C GLU A 292 24.57 0.75 -7.92
N LEU A 293 23.96 1.88 -7.53
CA LEU A 293 23.38 2.06 -6.20
C LEU A 293 22.16 1.15 -5.99
N SER A 294 22.14 0.45 -4.86
CA SER A 294 21.04 -0.41 -4.42
C SER A 294 20.81 -0.29 -2.92
N ILE A 295 19.58 -0.04 -2.49
CA ILE A 295 19.16 0.04 -1.08
C ILE A 295 18.84 -1.37 -0.57
N VAL A 296 19.74 -1.88 0.26
CA VAL A 296 19.66 -3.22 0.87
C VAL A 296 18.98 -3.23 2.24
N ASN A 297 18.88 -2.06 2.90
CA ASN A 297 18.10 -1.88 4.13
C ASN A 297 17.33 -0.57 4.11
N GLY A 298 16.08 -0.62 4.59
CA GLY A 298 15.21 0.56 4.65
C GLY A 298 14.38 0.81 3.40
N ALA A 299 14.13 -0.22 2.57
CA ALA A 299 13.26 -0.11 1.39
C ALA A 299 11.85 0.41 1.72
N GLN A 300 11.29 -0.02 2.85
CA GLN A 300 10.02 0.51 3.38
C GLN A 300 10.10 2.00 3.67
N THR A 301 11.14 2.44 4.37
CA THR A 301 11.38 3.86 4.69
C THR A 301 11.52 4.67 3.41
N ALA A 302 12.39 4.26 2.49
CA ALA A 302 12.60 4.94 1.21
C ALA A 302 11.31 5.02 0.37
N GLY A 303 10.54 3.93 0.31
CA GLY A 303 9.25 3.89 -0.37
C GLY A 303 8.19 4.80 0.27
N MET A 304 8.11 4.84 1.60
CA MET A 304 7.16 5.71 2.32
C MET A 304 7.53 7.19 2.19
N LEU A 305 8.80 7.54 2.07
CA LEU A 305 9.23 8.91 1.77
C LEU A 305 8.86 9.32 0.35
N ALA A 306 9.02 8.43 -0.63
CA ALA A 306 8.53 8.68 -1.99
C ALA A 306 7.00 8.88 -2.01
N ARG A 307 6.25 8.07 -1.23
CA ARG A 307 4.81 8.24 -1.03
C ARG A 307 4.47 9.57 -0.37
N ALA A 308 5.16 9.96 0.70
CA ALA A 308 4.95 11.22 1.39
C ALA A 308 5.18 12.42 0.45
N LYS A 309 6.24 12.37 -0.36
CA LYS A 309 6.53 13.39 -1.38
C LYS A 309 5.45 13.46 -2.47
N PHE A 310 4.97 12.31 -2.93
CA PHE A 310 3.85 12.25 -3.88
C PHE A 310 2.58 12.91 -3.30
N GLU A 311 2.35 12.75 -2.00
CA GLU A 311 1.29 13.43 -1.24
C GLU A 311 1.59 14.89 -0.89
N LYS A 312 2.64 15.47 -1.51
CA LYS A 312 3.07 16.86 -1.32
C LYS A 312 3.46 17.20 0.12
N ALA A 313 3.89 16.21 0.92
CA ALA A 313 4.47 16.47 2.23
C ALA A 313 5.83 17.17 2.08
N ASP A 314 6.11 18.14 2.95
CA ASP A 314 7.42 18.79 3.02
C ASP A 314 8.41 17.88 3.76
N LEU A 315 9.41 17.38 3.03
CA LEU A 315 10.46 16.49 3.54
C LEU A 315 11.81 17.22 3.75
N SER A 316 11.86 18.54 3.57
CA SER A 316 13.10 19.33 3.64
C SER A 316 13.78 19.24 5.01
N LYS A 317 12.97 19.19 6.07
CA LYS A 317 13.41 19.08 7.47
C LYS A 317 13.73 17.64 7.91
N LEU A 318 13.42 16.66 7.07
CA LEU A 318 13.54 15.25 7.40
C LEU A 318 14.98 14.79 7.16
N LYS A 319 15.64 14.30 8.22
CA LYS A 319 17.01 13.80 8.20
C LYS A 319 17.06 12.30 8.44
N ILE A 320 17.97 11.61 7.75
CA ILE A 320 18.04 10.14 7.75
C ILE A 320 19.49 9.69 7.94
N PRO A 321 19.78 8.81 8.92
CA PRO A 321 21.05 8.10 8.97
C PRO A 321 21.24 7.26 7.69
N PHE A 322 22.33 7.43 6.97
CA PHE A 322 22.59 6.77 5.70
C PHE A 322 23.97 6.13 5.70
N ARG A 323 24.02 4.85 5.35
CA ARG A 323 25.25 4.10 5.15
C ARG A 323 25.39 3.73 3.67
N LEU A 324 26.45 4.20 3.03
CA LEU A 324 26.82 3.84 1.66
C LEU A 324 28.07 2.98 1.67
N ILE A 325 27.98 1.75 1.18
CA ILE A 325 29.09 0.79 1.17
C ILE A 325 29.54 0.58 -0.29
N SER A 326 30.83 0.71 -0.54
CA SER A 326 31.46 0.38 -1.83
C SER A 326 31.76 -1.11 -1.92
N LEU A 327 31.50 -1.71 -3.07
CA LEU A 327 31.83 -3.10 -3.40
C LEU A 327 33.13 -3.23 -4.20
N ALA A 328 33.82 -2.13 -4.51
CA ALA A 328 35.00 -2.13 -5.38
C ALA A 328 36.13 -3.06 -4.89
N GLU A 329 36.30 -3.19 -3.57
CA GLU A 329 37.32 -4.05 -2.94
C GLU A 329 36.68 -5.19 -2.12
N ALA A 330 35.40 -5.49 -2.37
CA ALA A 330 34.65 -6.47 -1.61
C ALA A 330 34.93 -7.90 -2.08
N PRO A 331 35.01 -8.89 -1.16
CA PRO A 331 35.09 -10.29 -1.56
C PRO A 331 33.79 -10.73 -2.24
N ALA A 332 33.87 -11.73 -3.12
CA ALA A 332 32.70 -12.29 -3.79
C ALA A 332 31.63 -12.76 -2.77
N GLY A 333 30.37 -12.41 -3.01
CA GLY A 333 29.24 -12.74 -2.12
C GLY A 333 29.10 -11.85 -0.87
N PHE A 334 29.88 -10.78 -0.75
CA PHE A 334 29.76 -9.81 0.35
C PHE A 334 28.44 -9.03 0.29
N ASP A 335 27.98 -8.67 -0.90
CA ASP A 335 26.69 -8.04 -1.18
C ASP A 335 25.52 -8.89 -0.65
N GLU A 336 25.50 -10.19 -0.93
CA GLU A 336 24.51 -11.12 -0.41
C GLU A 336 24.57 -11.22 1.12
N SER A 337 25.78 -11.24 1.68
CA SER A 337 26.02 -11.34 3.13
C SER A 337 25.52 -10.09 3.87
N VAL A 338 25.85 -8.90 3.37
CA VAL A 338 25.37 -7.62 3.90
C VAL A 338 23.85 -7.54 3.82
N THR A 339 23.28 -7.95 2.69
CA THR A 339 21.83 -7.96 2.49
C THR A 339 21.14 -8.93 3.45
N ARG A 340 21.66 -10.15 3.60
CA ARG A 340 21.11 -11.16 4.52
C ARG A 340 21.18 -10.73 5.98
N ALA A 341 22.33 -10.20 6.41
CA ALA A 341 22.53 -9.74 7.78
C ALA A 341 21.60 -8.57 8.14
N ASN A 342 21.54 -7.54 7.29
CA ASN A 342 20.63 -6.40 7.50
C ASN A 342 19.15 -6.80 7.52
N ASN A 343 18.77 -7.86 6.80
CA ASN A 343 17.39 -8.37 6.81
C ASN A 343 17.03 -9.11 8.11
N SER A 344 18.01 -9.69 8.81
CA SER A 344 17.81 -10.44 10.06
C SER A 344 17.72 -9.59 11.33
N GLN A 345 18.11 -8.30 11.28
CA GLN A 345 18.32 -7.47 12.48
C GLN A 345 17.10 -6.67 12.99
N ASN A 346 15.93 -6.77 12.36
CA ASN A 346 14.77 -5.94 12.73
C ASN A 346 13.59 -6.78 13.26
N SER A 347 13.46 -6.91 14.59
CA SER A 347 12.15 -7.07 15.24
C SER A 347 12.16 -6.60 16.70
N LEU A 348 12.05 -5.30 16.93
CA LEU A 348 11.32 -4.80 18.11
C LEU A 348 9.98 -4.29 17.60
N SER A 349 8.90 -4.74 18.23
CA SER A 349 7.52 -4.49 17.82
C SER A 349 6.85 -3.49 18.76
N SER A 350 5.82 -2.79 18.30
CA SER A 350 4.97 -1.95 19.15
C SER A 350 4.42 -2.71 20.37
N LEU A 351 4.28 -4.03 20.27
CA LEU A 351 3.91 -4.94 21.35
C LEU A 351 4.93 -4.98 22.51
N ASP A 352 6.20 -4.66 22.25
CA ASP A 352 7.23 -4.62 23.29
C ASP A 352 7.00 -3.43 24.22
N PHE A 353 6.51 -2.29 23.72
CA PHE A 353 6.10 -1.16 24.56
C PHE A 353 4.85 -1.47 25.37
N VAL A 354 3.86 -2.12 24.76
CA VAL A 354 2.66 -2.62 25.46
C VAL A 354 3.05 -3.59 26.58
N SER A 355 4.08 -4.41 26.37
CA SER A 355 4.55 -5.36 27.39
C SER A 355 5.17 -4.72 28.63
N LEU A 356 5.55 -3.44 28.56
CA LEU A 356 6.08 -2.65 29.68
C LEU A 356 4.98 -1.94 30.48
N ASP A 357 3.74 -1.95 29.99
CA ASP A 357 2.61 -1.32 30.66
C ASP A 357 2.15 -2.14 31.88
N PRO A 358 2.13 -1.55 33.10
CA PRO A 358 1.70 -2.24 34.32
C PRO A 358 0.29 -2.85 34.23
N ARG A 359 -0.62 -2.26 33.44
CA ARG A 359 -1.97 -2.79 33.24
C ARG A 359 -1.94 -4.18 32.62
N GLN A 360 -1.01 -4.43 31.71
CA GLN A 360 -0.89 -5.70 31.01
C GLN A 360 -0.38 -6.81 31.94
N GLU A 361 0.41 -6.48 32.96
CA GLU A 361 0.82 -7.42 34.00
C GLU A 361 -0.34 -7.80 34.92
N LEU A 362 -1.17 -6.84 35.31
CA LEU A 362 -2.37 -7.08 36.12
C LEU A 362 -3.34 -8.01 35.40
N ILE A 363 -3.64 -7.71 34.12
CA ILE A 363 -4.46 -8.56 33.26
C ILE A 363 -3.88 -9.97 33.17
N ARG A 364 -2.56 -10.10 33.01
CA ARG A 364 -1.90 -11.41 32.95
C ARG A 364 -2.13 -12.22 34.21
N ASN A 365 -1.89 -11.64 35.38
CA ASN A 365 -2.04 -12.33 36.66
C ASN A 365 -3.49 -12.77 36.91
N GLU A 366 -4.46 -11.93 36.54
CA GLU A 366 -5.88 -12.27 36.63
C GLU A 366 -6.31 -13.37 35.65
N LEU A 367 -5.78 -13.38 34.42
CA LEU A 367 -6.12 -14.41 33.43
C LEU A 367 -5.48 -15.75 33.76
N VAL A 368 -4.25 -15.75 34.29
CA VAL A 368 -3.56 -16.97 34.72
C VAL A 368 -4.33 -17.66 35.85
N SER A 369 -4.85 -16.90 36.83
CA SER A 369 -5.68 -17.48 37.91
C SER A 369 -7.01 -18.07 37.42
N ARG A 370 -7.45 -17.71 36.20
CA ARG A 370 -8.63 -18.23 35.52
C ARG A 370 -8.32 -19.36 34.54
N GLY A 371 -7.07 -19.82 34.46
CA GLY A 371 -6.64 -20.90 33.57
C GLY A 371 -6.39 -20.47 32.12
N TYR A 372 -6.10 -19.19 31.88
CA TYR A 372 -5.72 -18.68 30.56
C TYR A 372 -4.31 -18.12 30.58
N ASN A 373 -3.56 -18.35 29.51
CA ASN A 373 -2.29 -17.68 29.31
C ASN A 373 -2.54 -16.34 28.60
N TYR A 374 -1.91 -15.25 29.04
CA TYR A 374 -2.02 -13.94 28.39
C TYR A 374 -0.69 -13.51 27.82
N ASN A 375 -0.57 -13.57 26.49
CA ASN A 375 0.68 -13.32 25.80
C ASN A 375 0.72 -11.91 25.22
N VAL A 376 1.70 -11.13 25.67
CA VAL A 376 1.93 -9.75 25.22
C VAL A 376 3.13 -9.65 24.27
N LYS A 377 4.07 -10.61 24.32
CA LYS A 377 5.32 -10.59 23.53
C LYS A 377 5.30 -11.61 22.40
N ARG A 378 5.96 -11.30 21.29
CA ARG A 378 6.23 -12.31 20.24
C ARG A 378 7.18 -13.38 20.79
N GLY A 379 6.73 -14.64 20.76
CA GLY A 379 7.52 -15.75 21.31
C GLY A 379 7.59 -15.79 22.85
N GLY A 380 6.68 -15.11 23.54
CA GLY A 380 6.54 -15.24 24.99
C GLY A 380 6.32 -16.69 25.42
N LEU A 381 6.65 -16.99 26.67
CA LEU A 381 6.48 -18.33 27.24
C LEU A 381 5.01 -18.77 27.10
N ARG A 382 4.78 -19.78 26.26
CA ARG A 382 3.49 -20.42 26.11
C ARG A 382 3.44 -21.59 27.08
N ASN A 383 2.55 -21.53 28.05
CA ASN A 383 2.16 -22.74 28.76
C ASN A 383 1.30 -23.57 27.80
N GLN A 384 1.84 -24.68 27.28
CA GLN A 384 1.17 -25.51 26.27
C GLN A 384 -0.16 -26.10 26.77
N ASN A 385 -0.41 -26.11 28.09
CA ASN A 385 -1.61 -26.65 28.70
C ASN A 385 -2.74 -25.63 28.90
N LEU A 386 -2.52 -24.33 28.63
CA LEU A 386 -3.52 -23.28 28.81
C LEU A 386 -3.90 -22.63 27.47
N GLU A 387 -5.18 -22.31 27.32
CA GLU A 387 -5.65 -21.52 26.18
C GLU A 387 -5.00 -20.12 26.23
N THR A 388 -4.39 -19.70 25.11
CA THR A 388 -3.62 -18.46 25.06
C THR A 388 -4.45 -17.33 24.44
N ILE A 389 -4.52 -16.21 25.15
CA ILE A 389 -5.09 -14.95 24.69
C ILE A 389 -3.93 -14.05 24.28
N GLU A 390 -3.82 -13.76 22.98
CA GLU A 390 -2.86 -12.79 22.48
C GLU A 390 -3.39 -11.37 22.74
N VAL A 391 -2.56 -10.46 23.24
CA VAL A 391 -2.92 -9.05 23.51
C VAL A 391 -3.56 -8.37 22.29
N ARG A 392 -3.14 -8.77 21.09
CA ARG A 392 -3.70 -8.30 19.82
C ARG A 392 -5.19 -8.61 19.69
N ASP A 393 -5.57 -9.84 19.99
CA ASP A 393 -6.96 -10.30 19.87
C ASP A 393 -7.82 -9.69 20.99
N ALA A 394 -7.25 -9.57 22.19
CA ALA A 394 -7.87 -8.86 23.30
C ALA A 394 -8.15 -7.38 22.95
N ALA A 395 -7.17 -6.67 22.39
CA ALA A 395 -7.31 -5.27 22.00
C ALA A 395 -8.38 -5.07 20.92
N VAL A 396 -8.43 -5.96 19.91
CA VAL A 396 -9.48 -5.91 18.87
C VAL A 396 -10.86 -6.19 19.46
N ALA A 397 -10.99 -7.20 20.33
CA ALA A 397 -12.25 -7.51 20.97
C ALA A 397 -12.78 -6.34 21.81
N LEU A 398 -11.90 -5.73 22.60
CA LEU A 398 -12.22 -4.54 23.41
C LEU A 398 -12.54 -3.32 22.54
N ALA A 399 -11.79 -3.06 21.47
CA ALA A 399 -12.10 -2.01 20.49
C ALA A 399 -13.52 -2.17 19.91
N CYS A 400 -13.89 -3.41 19.54
CA CYS A 400 -15.23 -3.73 19.08
C CYS A 400 -16.29 -3.51 20.17
N LYS A 401 -15.98 -3.77 21.44
CA LYS A 401 -16.90 -3.55 22.57
C LYS A 401 -17.14 -2.07 22.87
N ARG A 402 -16.10 -1.23 22.78
CA ARG A 402 -16.13 0.17 23.25
C ARG A 402 -16.91 1.09 22.31
N SER A 403 -16.50 1.19 21.04
CA SER A 403 -17.08 2.18 20.12
C SER A 403 -17.00 1.77 18.65
N VAL A 404 -17.89 2.35 17.83
CA VAL A 404 -17.85 2.21 16.36
C VAL A 404 -16.57 2.83 15.80
N ASN A 405 -16.09 3.93 16.40
CA ASN A 405 -14.83 4.57 16.01
C ASN A 405 -13.64 3.63 16.14
N LEU A 406 -13.46 3.01 17.31
CA LEU A 406 -12.38 2.04 17.52
C LEU A 406 -12.57 0.78 16.67
N THR A 407 -13.81 0.38 16.40
CA THR A 407 -14.12 -0.73 15.47
C THR A 407 -13.65 -0.42 14.05
N ALA A 408 -13.97 0.79 13.55
CA ALA A 408 -13.55 1.24 12.22
C ALA A 408 -12.03 1.45 12.17
N GLN A 409 -11.43 1.99 13.23
CA GLN A 409 -9.98 2.10 13.39
C GLN A 409 -9.32 0.72 13.36
N ALA A 410 -9.84 -0.26 14.08
CA ALA A 410 -9.36 -1.64 14.04
C ALA A 410 -9.50 -2.26 12.64
N LYS A 411 -10.49 -1.83 11.83
CA LYS A 411 -10.61 -2.23 10.43
C LYS A 411 -9.59 -1.53 9.52
N ARG A 412 -9.28 -0.25 9.79
CA ARG A 412 -8.30 0.57 9.05
C ARG A 412 -6.85 0.26 9.41
N TYR A 413 -6.53 0.07 10.69
CA TYR A 413 -5.15 -0.05 11.16
C TYR A 413 -5.13 -0.59 12.60
N VAL A 414 -4.90 -1.90 12.74
CA VAL A 414 -5.08 -2.60 14.03
C VAL A 414 -4.10 -2.14 15.11
N SER A 415 -2.80 -1.96 14.81
CA SER A 415 -1.87 -1.44 15.82
C SER A 415 -2.07 0.01 16.18
N GLY A 416 -2.86 0.78 15.43
CA GLY A 416 -3.27 2.10 15.89
C GLY A 416 -3.98 2.05 17.25
N LEU A 417 -4.49 0.89 17.66
CA LEU A 417 -5.07 0.64 18.96
C LEU A 417 -4.04 0.55 20.10
N TRP A 418 -2.76 0.27 19.82
CA TRP A 418 -1.72 0.03 20.83
C TRP A 418 -0.32 0.52 20.46
N GLN A 419 -0.22 1.43 19.49
CA GLN A 419 1.04 2.02 19.07
C GLN A 419 1.65 2.93 20.14
N ASP A 420 0.80 3.52 20.98
CA ASP A 420 1.16 4.42 22.07
C ASP A 420 0.21 4.16 23.25
N THR A 421 0.77 3.84 24.41
CA THR A 421 0.01 3.55 25.64
C THR A 421 -0.69 4.79 26.18
N GLU A 422 -0.25 5.99 25.80
CA GLU A 422 -0.86 7.27 26.18
C GLU A 422 -1.92 7.74 25.17
N SER A 423 -2.09 7.03 24.05
CA SER A 423 -3.12 7.38 23.08
C SER A 423 -4.52 7.19 23.65
N SER A 424 -5.45 8.08 23.26
CA SER A 424 -6.86 7.97 23.64
C SER A 424 -7.46 6.61 23.25
N ALA A 425 -7.06 6.06 22.09
CA ALA A 425 -7.50 4.76 21.65
C ALA A 425 -7.06 3.63 22.60
N TYR A 426 -5.78 3.61 22.99
CA TYR A 426 -5.29 2.59 23.91
C TYR A 426 -5.91 2.73 25.30
N GLN A 427 -6.04 3.96 25.82
CA GLN A 427 -6.65 4.25 27.11
C GLN A 427 -8.16 3.89 27.16
N GLU A 428 -8.88 4.01 26.04
CA GLU A 428 -10.28 3.57 25.93
C GLU A 428 -10.41 2.03 25.92
N ILE A 429 -9.44 1.33 25.32
CA ILE A 429 -9.40 -0.13 25.23
C ILE A 429 -8.96 -0.74 26.57
N PHE A 430 -7.88 -0.21 27.15
CA PHE A 430 -7.27 -0.61 28.42
C PHE A 430 -7.31 0.54 29.44
N PRO A 431 -8.49 0.90 29.97
CA PRO A 431 -8.59 1.90 31.02
C PRO A 431 -7.85 1.43 32.29
N GLU A 432 -7.52 2.35 33.20
CA GLU A 432 -6.76 2.03 34.42
C GLU A 432 -7.40 0.93 35.29
N ASN A 433 -8.72 0.81 35.24
CA ASN A 433 -9.50 -0.16 36.01
C ASN A 433 -9.88 -1.43 35.22
N ILE A 434 -9.23 -1.69 34.08
CA ILE A 434 -9.49 -2.89 33.27
C ILE A 434 -9.20 -4.17 34.07
N SER A 435 -10.13 -5.13 34.04
CA SER A 435 -9.97 -6.44 34.69
C SER A 435 -9.74 -7.55 33.67
N GLY A 436 -9.09 -8.64 34.10
CA GLY A 436 -8.93 -9.86 33.33
C GLY A 436 -10.26 -10.50 32.95
N ASP A 437 -11.31 -10.38 33.78
CA ASP A 437 -12.65 -10.85 33.44
C ASP A 437 -13.28 -10.08 32.27
N GLU A 438 -13.07 -8.76 32.24
CA GLU A 438 -13.56 -7.94 31.13
C GLU A 438 -12.86 -8.33 29.82
N VAL A 439 -11.53 -8.49 29.86
CA VAL A 439 -10.72 -8.95 28.72
C VAL A 439 -11.18 -10.33 28.25
N LEU A 440 -11.33 -11.29 29.19
CA LEU A 440 -11.74 -12.65 28.90
C LEU A 440 -13.14 -12.72 28.26
N THR A 441 -14.08 -11.95 28.80
CA THR A 441 -15.47 -11.93 28.31
C THR A 441 -15.53 -11.36 26.91
N ALA A 442 -14.80 -10.26 26.66
CA ALA A 442 -14.70 -9.66 25.33
C ALA A 442 -14.08 -10.64 24.32
N TRP A 443 -12.93 -11.22 24.66
CA TRP A 443 -12.24 -12.18 23.79
C TRP A 443 -13.09 -13.41 23.46
N LYS A 444 -13.81 -13.97 24.45
CA LYS A 444 -14.72 -15.10 24.23
C LYS A 444 -15.83 -14.77 23.23
N LEU A 445 -16.53 -13.65 23.39
CA LEU A 445 -17.62 -13.29 22.46
C LEU A 445 -17.07 -12.99 21.07
N TYR A 446 -15.92 -12.32 20.98
CA TYR A 446 -15.23 -12.08 19.71
C TYR A 446 -14.92 -13.39 18.98
N ASN A 447 -14.34 -14.38 19.67
CA ASN A 447 -14.05 -15.69 19.08
C ASN A 447 -15.30 -16.46 18.64
N VAL A 448 -16.40 -16.35 19.38
CA VAL A 448 -17.68 -16.94 18.95
C VAL A 448 -18.18 -16.27 17.67
N CYS A 449 -18.05 -14.94 17.55
CA CYS A 449 -18.35 -14.22 16.31
C CYS A 449 -17.46 -14.69 15.15
N GLN A 450 -16.14 -14.85 15.37
CA GLN A 450 -15.22 -15.33 14.33
C GLN A 450 -15.57 -16.74 13.82
N LYS A 451 -15.96 -17.64 14.74
CA LYS A 451 -16.43 -18.99 14.37
C LYS A 451 -17.71 -18.94 13.53
N GLU A 452 -18.66 -18.10 13.90
CA GLU A 452 -19.93 -17.96 13.16
C GLU A 452 -19.72 -17.29 11.79
N ILE A 453 -18.87 -16.26 11.71
CA ILE A 453 -18.48 -15.64 10.44
C ILE A 453 -17.84 -16.66 9.51
N SER A 454 -16.93 -17.51 10.03
CA SER A 454 -16.27 -18.54 9.25
C SER A 454 -17.27 -19.56 8.69
N ARG A 455 -18.26 -19.97 9.48
CA ARG A 455 -19.37 -20.83 9.02
C ARG A 455 -20.21 -20.13 7.94
N HIS A 456 -20.63 -18.89 8.19
CA HIS A 456 -21.45 -18.12 7.26
C HIS A 456 -20.76 -17.89 5.91
N ARG A 457 -19.43 -17.71 5.89
CA ARG A 457 -18.65 -17.61 4.64
C ARG A 457 -18.75 -18.86 3.77
N VAL A 458 -18.80 -20.04 4.39
CA VAL A 458 -18.92 -21.33 3.70
C VAL A 458 -20.36 -21.56 3.25
N ASP A 459 -21.32 -21.29 4.12
CA ASP A 459 -22.75 -21.55 3.87
C ASP A 459 -23.36 -20.56 2.85
N PHE A 460 -22.87 -19.32 2.78
CA PHE A 460 -23.41 -18.23 1.94
C PHE A 460 -22.32 -17.47 1.16
N PRO A 461 -21.73 -18.08 0.11
CA PRO A 461 -20.64 -17.49 -0.67
C PRO A 461 -20.97 -16.10 -1.26
N GLU A 462 -22.22 -15.84 -1.61
CA GLU A 462 -22.68 -14.56 -2.16
C GLU A 462 -22.64 -13.40 -1.16
N THR A 463 -22.47 -13.70 0.13
CA THR A 463 -22.28 -12.70 1.20
C THR A 463 -20.95 -12.81 1.91
N ALA A 464 -20.06 -13.69 1.44
CA ALA A 464 -18.78 -13.95 2.07
C ALA A 464 -17.92 -12.68 2.20
N SER A 465 -17.89 -11.83 1.16
CA SER A 465 -17.18 -10.54 1.22
C SER A 465 -17.73 -9.63 2.34
N VAL A 466 -19.05 -9.51 2.46
CA VAL A 466 -19.70 -8.67 3.50
C VAL A 466 -19.27 -9.10 4.91
N VAL A 467 -19.38 -10.39 5.23
CA VAL A 467 -19.00 -10.88 6.56
C VAL A 467 -17.48 -10.92 6.77
N THR A 468 -16.69 -10.94 5.70
CA THR A 468 -15.24 -10.84 5.76
C THR A 468 -14.79 -9.44 6.12
N HIS A 469 -15.26 -8.43 5.39
CA HIS A 469 -14.87 -7.06 5.66
C HIS A 469 -15.59 -6.48 6.89
N GLY A 470 -16.79 -6.96 7.21
CA GLY A 470 -17.59 -6.55 8.36
C GLY A 470 -17.31 -7.28 9.67
N GLU A 471 -16.31 -8.18 9.75
CA GLU A 471 -16.08 -9.06 10.91
C GLU A 471 -16.04 -8.31 12.26
N LYS A 472 -15.41 -7.12 12.28
CA LYS A 472 -15.24 -6.30 13.49
C LYS A 472 -16.52 -5.57 13.83
N PHE A 473 -17.25 -5.11 12.82
CA PHE A 473 -18.56 -4.51 13.00
C PHE A 473 -19.61 -5.53 13.47
N ILE A 474 -19.55 -6.77 12.99
CA ILE A 474 -20.39 -7.87 13.47
C ILE A 474 -20.12 -8.10 14.96
N ALA A 475 -18.85 -8.14 15.38
CA ALA A 475 -18.51 -8.23 16.79
C ALA A 475 -19.03 -7.02 17.59
N HIS A 476 -18.92 -5.80 17.06
CA HIS A 476 -19.50 -4.60 17.67
C HIS A 476 -21.01 -4.73 17.90
N VAL A 477 -21.74 -5.17 16.86
CA VAL A 477 -23.18 -5.43 16.95
C VAL A 477 -23.50 -6.47 18.00
N ALA A 478 -22.72 -7.57 18.07
CA ALA A 478 -22.90 -8.60 19.09
C ALA A 478 -22.74 -8.05 20.51
N PHE A 479 -21.71 -7.22 20.77
CA PHE A 479 -21.53 -6.57 22.07
C PHE A 479 -22.68 -5.63 22.44
N ARG A 480 -23.20 -4.86 21.47
CA ARG A 480 -24.34 -3.96 21.70
C ARG A 480 -25.64 -4.72 21.96
N LEU A 481 -25.83 -5.89 21.35
CA LEU A 481 -26.98 -6.76 21.61
C LEU A 481 -26.90 -7.42 22.99
N ASP A 482 -25.70 -7.84 23.42
CA ASP A 482 -25.43 -8.43 24.73
C ASP A 482 -25.69 -7.45 25.89
N SER A 483 -25.43 -6.16 25.66
CA SER A 483 -25.62 -5.11 26.67
C SER A 483 -27.08 -4.64 26.84
N LYS A 484 -28.05 -5.20 26.09
CA LYS A 484 -29.47 -4.83 26.24
C LYS A 484 -30.08 -5.48 27.50
N PRO A 485 -30.85 -4.74 28.32
CA PRO A 485 -31.54 -5.31 29.48
C PRO A 485 -32.46 -6.48 29.11
N GLY A 486 -32.35 -7.61 29.80
CA GLY A 486 -33.17 -8.81 29.56
C GLY A 486 -32.70 -9.73 28.42
N ALA A 487 -31.54 -9.47 27.82
CA ALA A 487 -30.92 -10.34 26.82
C ALA A 487 -30.19 -11.52 27.48
N ASP A 488 -30.91 -12.58 27.88
CA ASP A 488 -30.30 -13.86 28.25
C ASP A 488 -30.12 -14.74 26.99
N LEU A 489 -29.28 -14.26 26.07
CA LEU A 489 -28.96 -14.97 24.84
C LEU A 489 -27.58 -15.58 24.97
N ASP A 490 -27.48 -16.90 24.81
CA ASP A 490 -26.19 -17.58 24.63
C ASP A 490 -25.37 -16.91 23.51
N LYS A 491 -24.06 -16.78 23.71
CA LYS A 491 -23.09 -16.09 22.83
C LYS A 491 -23.18 -16.58 21.38
N ALA A 492 -23.48 -17.86 21.17
CA ALA A 492 -23.67 -18.43 19.83
C ALA A 492 -24.90 -17.84 19.12
N ARG A 493 -26.02 -17.66 19.85
CA ARG A 493 -27.23 -17.04 19.32
C ARG A 493 -27.01 -15.54 19.05
N LEU A 494 -26.26 -14.85 19.92
CA LEU A 494 -25.88 -13.45 19.71
C LEU A 494 -25.05 -13.27 18.44
N ALA A 495 -24.00 -14.07 18.26
CA ALA A 495 -23.16 -14.03 17.06
C ALA A 495 -23.96 -14.28 15.78
N LYS A 496 -24.83 -15.30 15.78
CA LYS A 496 -25.69 -15.62 14.64
C LYS A 496 -26.66 -14.48 14.31
N LYS A 497 -27.25 -13.86 15.34
CA LYS A 497 -28.14 -12.69 15.16
C LYS A 497 -27.36 -11.50 14.61
N ALA A 498 -26.16 -11.22 15.13
CA ALA A 498 -25.32 -10.13 14.67
C ALA A 498 -24.93 -10.29 13.19
N VAL A 499 -24.44 -11.47 12.78
CA VAL A 499 -24.11 -11.77 11.38
C VAL A 499 -25.33 -11.52 10.48
N LYS A 500 -26.48 -12.11 10.83
CA LYS A 500 -27.71 -12.01 10.05
C LYS A 500 -28.19 -10.55 9.88
N GLU A 501 -28.25 -9.79 10.97
CA GLU A 501 -28.73 -8.41 10.92
C GLU A 501 -27.73 -7.47 10.22
N THR A 502 -26.42 -7.68 10.38
CA THR A 502 -25.40 -6.93 9.62
C THR A 502 -25.53 -7.18 8.12
N VAL A 503 -25.63 -8.45 7.68
CA VAL A 503 -25.79 -8.77 6.25
C VAL A 503 -27.09 -8.20 5.69
N ARG A 504 -28.19 -8.28 6.44
CA ARG A 504 -29.48 -7.71 6.04
C ARG A 504 -29.41 -6.19 5.91
N SER A 505 -28.85 -5.52 6.91
CA SER A 505 -28.67 -4.06 6.95
C SER A 505 -27.80 -3.57 5.80
N TYR A 506 -26.73 -4.31 5.47
CA TYR A 506 -25.84 -4.01 4.36
C TYR A 506 -26.53 -4.17 2.99
N LYS A 507 -27.20 -5.32 2.75
CA LYS A 507 -27.93 -5.58 1.49
C LYS A 507 -29.03 -4.54 1.22
N LYS A 508 -29.75 -4.11 2.26
CA LYS A 508 -30.83 -3.11 2.14
C LYS A 508 -30.35 -1.78 1.56
N ARG A 509 -29.08 -1.40 1.81
CA ARG A 509 -28.48 -0.15 1.35
C ARG A 509 -27.94 -0.20 -0.08
N LYS A 510 -28.00 -1.36 -0.75
CA LYS A 510 -27.47 -1.57 -2.12
C LYS A 510 -26.00 -1.15 -2.28
N LEU A 511 -25.21 -1.30 -1.22
CA LEU A 511 -23.78 -1.04 -1.21
C LEU A 511 -23.03 -2.14 -1.99
N SER A 512 -21.90 -1.77 -2.60
CA SER A 512 -21.15 -2.64 -3.52
C SER A 512 -19.69 -2.89 -3.12
N ASN A 513 -19.14 -2.17 -2.12
CA ASN A 513 -17.72 -2.31 -1.75
C ASN A 513 -17.53 -2.51 -0.23
N PRO A 514 -17.71 -3.76 0.28
CA PRO A 514 -17.58 -4.04 1.71
C PRO A 514 -16.22 -3.63 2.29
N ALA A 515 -15.14 -3.70 1.51
CA ALA A 515 -13.79 -3.36 1.96
C ALA A 515 -13.64 -1.88 2.33
N TYR A 516 -14.35 -1.00 1.61
CA TYR A 516 -14.41 0.42 1.86
C TYR A 516 -15.49 0.77 2.90
N ASP A 517 -16.70 0.25 2.70
CA ASP A 517 -17.88 0.62 3.47
C ASP A 517 -17.71 0.36 4.97
N PHE A 518 -17.08 -0.77 5.35
CA PHE A 518 -16.85 -1.10 6.76
C PHE A 518 -15.78 -0.25 7.46
N ARG A 519 -15.25 0.79 6.81
CA ARG A 519 -14.39 1.83 7.42
C ARG A 519 -15.14 3.12 7.71
N ASN A 520 -16.30 3.32 7.09
CA ASN A 520 -17.07 4.54 7.18
C ASN A 520 -17.81 4.58 8.52
N VAL A 521 -17.29 5.35 9.48
CA VAL A 521 -17.87 5.52 10.81
C VAL A 521 -19.34 5.95 10.76
N LYS A 522 -19.69 6.87 9.86
CA LYS A 522 -21.06 7.37 9.73
C LYS A 522 -22.00 6.25 9.29
N LEU A 523 -21.63 5.51 8.25
CA LEU A 523 -22.38 4.35 7.77
C LEU A 523 -22.54 3.29 8.87
N LEU A 524 -21.47 2.98 9.61
CA LEU A 524 -21.52 1.99 10.68
C LEU A 524 -22.43 2.43 11.83
N ASN A 525 -22.43 3.71 12.18
CA ASN A 525 -23.37 4.26 13.18
C ASN A 525 -24.82 4.15 12.70
N GLU A 526 -25.11 4.48 11.44
CA GLU A 526 -26.45 4.33 10.85
C GLU A 526 -26.90 2.87 10.82
N MET A 527 -26.01 1.94 10.43
CA MET A 527 -26.28 0.51 10.44
C MET A 527 -26.52 -0.01 11.87
N ALA A 528 -25.70 0.42 12.83
CA ALA A 528 -25.84 0.02 14.23
C ALA A 528 -27.17 0.50 14.83
N ALA A 529 -27.55 1.77 14.59
CA ALA A 529 -28.83 2.33 15.04
C ALA A 529 -30.03 1.58 14.45
N GLU A 530 -29.98 1.21 13.17
CA GLU A 530 -31.04 0.38 12.56
C GLU A 530 -31.13 -1.02 13.16
N ILE A 531 -29.98 -1.67 13.39
CA ILE A 531 -29.96 -3.04 13.91
C ILE A 531 -30.43 -3.07 15.36
N LEU A 532 -30.05 -2.07 16.15
CA LEU A 532 -30.34 -2.00 17.59
C LEU A 532 -31.71 -1.41 17.91
N SER A 533 -32.40 -0.76 16.96
CA SER A 533 -33.79 -0.31 17.14
C SER A 533 -34.82 -1.45 16.97
N LYS A 534 -34.38 -2.60 16.46
CA LYS A 534 -35.15 -3.86 16.40
C LYS A 534 -34.78 -4.78 17.56
#